data_AF-A0A7Y2UE40-F1
#
_entry.id   AF-A0A7Y2UE40-F1
#
_cell.length_a   1.000
_cell.length_b   1.000
_cell.length_c   1.000
_cell.angle_alpha   90.00
_cell.angle_beta   90.00
_cell.angle_gamma   90.00
#
_symmetry.space_group_name_H-M   'P 1'
#
loop_
_entity.id
_entity.type
_entity.pdbx_description
1 polymer ?
#
loop_
_entity_poly.entity_id
_entity_poly.type
_entity_poly.pdbx_seq_one_letter_code
_entity_poly.pdbx_strand_id
1 'polypeptide(L)'
;KWGSPWPIINRFSFSNVEAPGGTSGSGNAEFITLFIPKTWATGKIGIGPAINLPADEKQFGADVWRYGFSGVFLENSFDGRLMWGFLLRQVWGKTDPNSNKTLAAPLALQPIAVLQLKNRWYISNGESPLAYNWQNKEWLVPLGFRLGRTFKDKRGGIWNAYAEYRTNVVYKDWQGAAASDIVRISASYTFGNN
;
A
#
# COMPACT_ATOMS: atom_id res chain seq x y z
N LYS A 1 29.39 -3.28 -15.06
CA LYS A 1 28.71 -2.38 -14.09
C LYS A 1 27.87 -3.25 -13.17
N TRP A 2 28.12 -3.22 -11.85
CA TRP A 2 27.31 -3.94 -10.88
C TRP A 2 26.02 -3.16 -10.65
N GLY A 3 24.87 -3.76 -10.98
CA GLY A 3 23.56 -3.13 -10.85
C GLY A 3 22.49 -3.98 -11.52
N SER A 4 21.24 -3.84 -11.07
CA SER A 4 20.12 -4.51 -11.70
C SER A 4 19.94 -4.00 -13.14
N PRO A 5 19.65 -4.88 -14.12
CA PRO A 5 19.32 -4.46 -15.48
C PRO A 5 17.94 -3.78 -15.57
N TRP A 6 17.14 -3.81 -14.51
CA TRP A 6 15.80 -3.25 -14.47
C TRP A 6 15.70 -2.05 -13.52
N PRO A 7 14.88 -1.03 -13.86
CA PRO A 7 14.46 -0.04 -12.88
C PRO A 7 13.88 -0.71 -11.64
N ILE A 8 14.22 -0.19 -10.46
CA ILE A 8 13.79 -0.72 -9.17
C ILE A 8 12.98 0.36 -8.44
N ILE A 9 11.84 -0.04 -7.90
CA ILE A 9 11.07 0.76 -6.94
C ILE A 9 11.14 0.06 -5.59
N ASN A 10 11.67 0.74 -4.58
CA ASN A 10 11.65 0.26 -3.20
C ASN A 10 10.62 1.07 -2.41
N ARG A 11 9.86 0.39 -1.57
CA ARG A 11 8.94 1.03 -0.63
C ARG A 11 9.11 0.40 0.73
N PHE A 12 9.42 1.24 1.71
CA PHE A 12 9.32 0.93 3.13
C PHE A 12 8.10 1.63 3.70
N SER A 13 7.26 0.91 4.44
CA SER A 13 6.10 1.45 5.13
C SER A 13 6.17 1.08 6.60
N PHE A 14 5.97 2.06 7.46
CA PHE A 14 5.93 1.89 8.90
C PHE A 14 4.78 2.74 9.44
N SER A 15 4.07 2.21 10.44
CA SER A 15 2.98 2.91 11.11
C SER A 15 3.05 2.68 12.60
N ASN A 16 2.90 3.76 13.37
CA ASN A 16 2.49 3.67 14.75
C ASN A 16 0.97 3.46 14.77
N VAL A 17 0.52 2.50 15.57
CA VAL A 17 -0.87 2.10 15.70
C VAL A 17 -1.25 2.25 17.17
N GLU A 18 -2.42 2.83 17.42
CA GLU A 18 -3.00 2.91 18.75
C GLU A 18 -3.95 1.73 18.96
N ALA A 19 -3.78 1.01 20.07
CA ALA A 19 -4.61 -0.11 20.47
C ALA A 19 -5.77 0.37 21.36
N PRO A 20 -6.90 -0.37 21.41
CA PRO A 20 -7.94 -0.13 22.40
C PRO A 20 -7.35 -0.12 23.82
N GLY A 21 -7.51 0.99 24.55
CA GLY A 21 -6.88 1.20 25.86
C GLY A 21 -5.81 2.30 25.90
N GLY A 22 -5.53 2.97 24.77
CA GLY A 22 -4.69 4.17 24.72
C GLY A 22 -3.18 3.90 24.68
N THR A 23 -2.76 2.65 24.49
CA THR A 23 -1.37 2.31 24.22
C THR A 23 -1.09 2.44 22.72
N SER A 24 0.12 2.88 22.36
CA SER A 24 0.55 2.95 20.96
C SER A 24 1.86 2.20 20.77
N GLY A 25 2.04 1.64 19.58
CA GLY A 25 3.22 0.86 19.24
C GLY A 25 3.39 0.73 17.74
N SER A 26 4.53 0.20 17.31
CA SER A 26 4.76 -0.08 15.90
C SER A 26 3.92 -1.27 15.44
N GLY A 27 3.09 -1.08 14.42
CA GLY A 27 2.56 -2.20 13.67
C GLY A 27 3.65 -2.90 12.87
N ASN A 28 3.35 -4.06 12.26
CA ASN A 28 4.27 -4.71 11.33
C ASN A 28 4.69 -3.74 10.23
N ALA A 29 5.99 -3.45 10.13
CA ALA A 29 6.53 -2.68 9.03
C ALA A 29 6.60 -3.56 7.76
N GLU A 30 6.52 -2.92 6.60
CA GLU A 30 6.59 -3.60 5.31
C GLU A 30 7.73 -3.03 4.47
N PHE A 31 8.45 -3.93 3.80
CA PHE A 31 9.38 -3.59 2.74
C PHE A 31 9.03 -4.36 1.47
N ILE A 32 8.85 -3.65 0.36
CA ILE A 32 8.70 -4.25 -0.97
C ILE A 32 9.74 -3.69 -1.94
N THR A 33 10.18 -4.56 -2.83
CA THR A 33 11.02 -4.20 -3.98
C THR A 33 10.30 -4.65 -5.24
N LEU A 34 10.08 -3.73 -6.18
CA LEU A 34 9.48 -4.00 -7.48
C LEU A 34 10.53 -3.76 -8.56
N PHE A 35 10.94 -4.83 -9.23
CA PHE A 35 11.71 -4.77 -10.46
C PHE A 35 10.76 -4.54 -11.62
N ILE A 36 11.10 -3.65 -12.55
CA ILE A 36 10.26 -3.31 -13.71
C ILE A 36 10.84 -3.95 -14.99
N PRO A 37 10.55 -5.23 -15.28
CA PRO A 37 11.12 -5.93 -16.42
C PRO A 37 10.56 -5.47 -17.76
N LYS A 38 9.35 -4.88 -17.78
CA LYS A 38 8.69 -4.47 -19.02
C LYS A 38 7.94 -3.15 -18.85
N THR A 39 8.22 -2.25 -19.78
CA THR A 39 7.52 -0.97 -19.97
C THR A 39 7.08 -0.90 -21.43
N TRP A 40 5.91 -0.37 -21.69
CA TRP A 40 5.40 -0.04 -23.02
C TRP A 40 4.97 1.42 -23.06
N ALA A 41 4.41 1.88 -24.19
CA ALA A 41 4.11 3.29 -24.44
C ALA A 41 3.28 3.95 -23.32
N THR A 42 2.35 3.20 -22.75
CA THR A 42 1.34 3.71 -21.81
C THR A 42 1.49 3.12 -20.42
N GLY A 43 2.21 2.02 -20.24
CA GLY A 43 2.19 1.28 -18.99
C GLY A 43 3.45 0.47 -18.68
N LYS A 44 3.40 -0.23 -17.55
CA LYS A 44 4.48 -1.07 -17.05
C LYS A 44 3.95 -2.18 -16.14
N ILE A 45 4.75 -3.23 -16.04
CA ILE A 45 4.57 -4.28 -15.05
C ILE A 45 5.83 -4.37 -14.20
N GLY A 46 5.65 -4.60 -12.91
CA GLY A 46 6.72 -4.86 -11.98
C GLY A 46 6.41 -6.05 -11.08
N ILE A 47 7.46 -6.74 -10.65
CA ILE A 47 7.38 -7.88 -9.74
C ILE A 47 8.55 -7.85 -8.77
N GLY A 48 8.40 -8.43 -7.59
CA GLY A 48 9.54 -8.66 -6.71
C GLY A 48 9.14 -9.09 -5.31
N PRO A 49 10.09 -9.14 -4.37
CA PRO A 49 9.82 -9.64 -3.03
C PRO A 49 8.97 -8.67 -2.20
N ALA A 50 8.26 -9.24 -1.24
CA ALA A 50 7.59 -8.52 -0.16
C ALA A 50 8.00 -9.12 1.18
N ILE A 51 8.27 -8.26 2.16
CA ILE A 51 8.75 -8.64 3.49
C ILE A 51 7.96 -7.85 4.54
N ASN A 52 7.41 -8.56 5.53
CA ASN A 52 6.89 -7.91 6.74
C ASN A 52 7.86 -8.16 7.90
N LEU A 53 8.20 -7.07 8.58
CA LEU A 53 9.06 -7.09 9.75
C LEU A 53 8.24 -7.41 11.00
N PRO A 54 8.83 -8.10 11.99
CA PRO A 54 8.22 -8.33 13.29
C PRO A 54 7.71 -7.05 13.95
N ALA A 55 6.65 -7.19 14.74
CA ALA A 55 6.09 -6.18 15.64
C ALA A 55 5.74 -6.84 16.97
N ASP A 56 5.30 -6.06 17.96
CA ASP A 56 4.88 -6.62 19.25
C ASP A 56 3.59 -7.44 19.08
N GLU A 57 3.70 -8.75 19.33
CA GLU A 57 2.59 -9.71 19.22
C GLU A 57 1.42 -9.45 20.18
N LYS A 58 1.69 -8.80 21.32
CA LYS A 58 0.68 -8.64 22.35
C LYS A 58 -0.39 -7.63 21.98
N GLN A 59 -0.05 -6.65 21.12
CA GLN A 59 -0.94 -5.53 20.84
C GLN A 59 -0.88 -5.00 19.40
N PHE A 60 0.23 -5.15 18.68
CA PHE A 60 0.49 -4.33 17.49
C PHE A 60 0.77 -5.10 16.19
N GLY A 61 1.08 -6.40 16.25
CA GLY A 61 1.26 -7.18 15.02
C GLY A 61 1.67 -8.62 15.25
N ALA A 62 2.37 -9.22 14.29
CA ALA A 62 3.02 -10.52 14.46
C ALA A 62 4.52 -10.32 14.79
N ASP A 63 5.07 -11.10 15.70
CA ASP A 63 6.47 -11.04 16.14
C ASP A 63 7.44 -11.85 15.27
N VAL A 64 7.00 -12.24 14.07
CA VAL A 64 7.77 -13.05 13.13
C VAL A 64 7.91 -12.37 11.78
N TRP A 65 9.02 -12.67 11.12
CA TRP A 65 9.24 -12.30 9.74
C TRP A 65 8.25 -13.01 8.82
N ARG A 66 7.73 -12.27 7.85
CA ARG A 66 6.94 -12.86 6.76
C ARG A 66 7.57 -12.48 5.43
N TYR A 67 7.53 -13.42 4.49
CA TYR A 67 8.13 -13.26 3.18
C TYR A 67 7.10 -13.64 2.11
N GLY A 68 7.23 -13.02 0.96
CA GLY A 68 6.45 -13.41 -0.20
C GLY A 68 6.76 -12.50 -1.37
N PHE A 69 5.72 -12.17 -2.14
CA PHE A 69 5.88 -11.46 -3.40
C PHE A 69 4.96 -10.26 -3.49
N SER A 70 5.37 -9.32 -4.32
CA SER A 70 4.60 -8.17 -4.76
C SER A 70 4.61 -8.10 -6.28
N GLY A 71 3.53 -7.56 -6.84
CA GLY A 71 3.38 -7.33 -8.27
C GLY A 71 2.62 -6.04 -8.50
N VAL A 72 3.03 -5.28 -9.50
CA VAL A 72 2.35 -4.05 -9.90
C VAL A 72 2.07 -4.07 -11.39
N PHE A 73 0.89 -3.63 -11.76
CA PHE A 73 0.53 -3.28 -13.12
C PHE A 73 0.06 -1.84 -13.11
N LEU A 74 0.55 -1.02 -14.04
CA LEU A 74 0.13 0.36 -14.21
C LEU A 74 -0.05 0.67 -15.70
N GLU A 75 -1.07 1.45 -16.01
CA GLU A 75 -1.42 1.90 -17.34
C GLU A 75 -1.81 3.39 -17.26
N ASN A 76 -1.45 4.14 -18.29
CA ASN A 76 -1.89 5.50 -18.50
C ASN A 76 -2.85 5.56 -19.68
N SER A 77 -3.97 6.25 -19.48
CA SER A 77 -5.03 6.44 -20.47
C SER A 77 -5.44 7.91 -20.50
N PHE A 78 -6.28 8.29 -21.46
CA PHE A 78 -6.71 9.68 -21.69
C PHE A 78 -5.51 10.65 -21.78
N ASP A 79 -4.57 10.33 -22.67
CA ASP A 79 -3.36 11.14 -22.91
C ASP A 79 -2.54 11.39 -21.63
N GLY A 80 -2.47 10.38 -20.76
CA GLY A 80 -1.74 10.46 -19.49
C GLY A 80 -2.50 11.09 -18.33
N ARG A 81 -3.78 11.44 -18.53
CA ARG A 81 -4.59 12.02 -17.45
C ARG A 81 -5.09 10.98 -16.46
N LEU A 82 -5.34 9.75 -16.88
CA LEU A 82 -5.76 8.67 -16.01
C LEU A 82 -4.64 7.66 -15.86
N MET A 83 -4.07 7.54 -14.66
CA MET A 83 -3.22 6.41 -14.30
C MET A 83 -4.08 5.38 -13.57
N TRP A 84 -4.06 4.14 -14.01
CA TRP A 84 -4.80 3.06 -13.35
C TRP A 84 -4.02 1.76 -13.32
N GLY A 85 -4.44 0.82 -12.48
CA GLY A 85 -3.82 -0.49 -12.36
C GLY A 85 -4.03 -1.10 -10.99
N PHE A 86 -3.11 -1.94 -10.55
CA PHE A 86 -3.18 -2.56 -9.23
C PHE A 86 -1.80 -2.91 -8.68
N LEU A 87 -1.69 -2.92 -7.36
CA LEU A 87 -0.58 -3.46 -6.59
C LEU A 87 -1.07 -4.67 -5.80
N LEU A 88 -0.49 -5.83 -6.03
CA LEU A 88 -0.75 -7.07 -5.32
C LEU A 88 0.41 -7.35 -4.35
N ARG A 89 0.10 -7.81 -3.14
CA ARG A 89 1.07 -8.33 -2.18
C ARG A 89 0.52 -9.58 -1.50
N GLN A 90 1.34 -10.62 -1.42
CA GLN A 90 1.05 -11.82 -0.66
C GLN A 90 2.31 -12.21 0.12
N VAL A 91 2.16 -12.40 1.42
CA VAL A 91 3.23 -12.86 2.30
C VAL A 91 2.76 -14.05 3.13
N TRP A 92 3.71 -14.90 3.49
CA TRP A 92 3.51 -16.04 4.37
C TRP A 92 4.52 -15.97 5.49
N GLY A 93 4.14 -16.50 6.63
CA GLY A 93 5.06 -16.73 7.72
C GLY A 93 4.35 -17.38 8.88
N LYS A 94 5.05 -17.48 9.99
CA LYS A 94 4.42 -17.97 11.21
C LYS A 94 3.42 -16.92 11.73
N THR A 95 2.59 -17.36 12.66
CA THR A 95 1.71 -16.48 13.46
C THR A 95 2.15 -16.38 14.91
N ASP A 96 2.98 -17.33 15.36
CA ASP A 96 3.60 -17.45 16.68
C ASP A 96 4.97 -18.13 16.45
N PRO A 97 6.07 -17.68 17.10
CA PRO A 97 7.39 -18.28 16.94
C PRO A 97 7.42 -19.78 17.26
N ASN A 98 6.59 -20.22 18.21
CA ASN A 98 6.50 -21.58 18.73
C ASN A 98 5.57 -22.47 17.89
N SER A 99 4.83 -21.90 16.93
CA SER A 99 4.02 -22.67 16.01
C SER A 99 4.85 -23.18 14.83
N ASN A 100 4.59 -24.43 14.43
CA ASN A 100 5.13 -25.01 13.20
C ASN A 100 4.24 -24.73 11.98
N LYS A 101 3.15 -23.97 12.15
CA LYS A 101 2.23 -23.64 11.05
C LYS A 101 2.65 -22.36 10.36
N THR A 102 2.99 -22.47 9.08
CA THR A 102 3.14 -21.32 8.17
C THR A 102 1.77 -20.97 7.61
N LEU A 103 1.31 -19.75 7.87
CA LEU A 103 0.02 -19.24 7.40
C LEU A 103 0.24 -18.10 6.41
N ALA A 104 -0.66 -18.04 5.42
CA ALA A 104 -0.77 -16.89 4.55
C ALA A 104 -1.30 -15.70 5.36
N ALA A 105 -0.63 -14.56 5.30
CA ALA A 105 -1.27 -13.31 5.68
C ALA A 105 -2.37 -12.99 4.66
N PRO A 106 -3.33 -12.11 5.00
CA PRO A 106 -4.34 -11.72 4.03
C PRO A 106 -3.71 -11.22 2.72
N LEU A 107 -4.24 -11.71 1.60
CA LEU A 107 -3.86 -11.22 0.28
C LEU A 107 -4.23 -9.73 0.21
N ALA A 108 -3.29 -8.86 -0.15
CA ALA A 108 -3.57 -7.44 -0.33
C ALA A 108 -3.58 -7.10 -1.82
N LEU A 109 -4.76 -6.80 -2.37
CA LEU A 109 -4.94 -6.28 -3.73
C LEU A 109 -5.36 -4.82 -3.64
N GLN A 110 -4.49 -3.91 -4.08
CA GLN A 110 -4.74 -2.47 -4.07
C GLN A 110 -4.99 -1.97 -5.49
N PRO A 111 -6.25 -1.74 -5.89
CA PRO A 111 -6.57 -1.02 -7.11
C PRO A 111 -6.01 0.40 -7.04
N ILE A 112 -5.56 0.89 -8.17
CA ILE A 112 -5.04 2.24 -8.32
C ILE A 112 -5.82 2.87 -9.47
N ALA A 113 -6.37 4.05 -9.23
CA ALA A 113 -6.99 4.90 -10.23
C ALA A 113 -6.78 6.34 -9.80
N VAL A 114 -6.02 7.11 -10.57
CA VAL A 114 -5.69 8.52 -10.32
C VAL A 114 -6.01 9.31 -11.58
N LEU A 115 -7.02 10.18 -11.50
CA LEU A 115 -7.40 11.07 -12.59
C LEU A 115 -6.87 12.47 -12.32
N GLN A 116 -5.97 12.94 -13.18
CA GLN A 116 -5.44 14.30 -13.19
C GLN A 116 -6.47 15.28 -13.74
N LEU A 117 -6.70 16.33 -12.96
CA LEU A 117 -7.56 17.46 -13.25
C LEU A 117 -6.70 18.69 -13.58
N LYS A 118 -7.35 19.80 -13.91
CA LYS A 118 -6.67 21.07 -14.15
C LYS A 118 -5.99 21.58 -12.87
N ASN A 119 -5.02 22.47 -13.03
CA ASN A 119 -4.34 23.14 -11.92
C ASN A 119 -3.69 22.20 -10.89
N ARG A 120 -3.24 21.02 -11.36
CA ARG A 120 -2.54 19.98 -10.58
C ARG A 120 -3.38 19.33 -9.47
N TRP A 121 -4.70 19.48 -9.55
CA TRP A 121 -5.63 18.70 -8.76
C TRP A 121 -5.73 17.29 -9.34
N TYR A 122 -6.05 16.32 -8.49
CA TYR A 122 -6.38 14.97 -8.91
C TYR A 122 -7.43 14.37 -7.98
N ILE A 123 -8.16 13.40 -8.51
CA ILE A 123 -9.00 12.52 -7.71
C ILE A 123 -8.45 11.09 -7.79
N SER A 124 -8.60 10.31 -6.72
CA SER A 124 -8.26 8.89 -6.74
C SER A 124 -9.16 8.04 -5.86
N ASN A 125 -9.06 6.72 -6.02
CA ASN A 125 -9.72 5.73 -5.15
C ASN A 125 -9.02 5.54 -3.79
N GLY A 126 -8.02 6.36 -3.45
CA GLY A 126 -7.20 6.22 -2.25
C GLY A 126 -6.15 5.10 -2.33
N GLU A 127 -5.54 4.78 -1.19
CA GLU A 127 -4.45 3.78 -1.09
C GLU A 127 -4.81 2.62 -0.15
N SER A 128 -5.98 2.03 -0.37
CA SER A 128 -6.49 0.97 0.50
C SER A 128 -6.59 -0.35 -0.24
N PRO A 129 -5.83 -1.38 0.19
CA PRO A 129 -5.97 -2.70 -0.40
C PRO A 129 -7.29 -3.34 0.01
N LEU A 130 -7.94 -4.00 -0.95
CA LEU A 130 -8.82 -5.12 -0.65
C LEU A 130 -7.99 -6.19 0.01
N ALA A 131 -8.50 -6.78 1.09
CA ALA A 131 -7.84 -7.88 1.77
C ALA A 131 -8.69 -9.15 1.70
N TYR A 132 -8.07 -10.30 1.43
CA TYR A 132 -8.71 -11.60 1.53
C TYR A 132 -8.00 -12.47 2.57
N ASN A 133 -8.72 -12.88 3.61
CA ASN A 133 -8.21 -13.78 4.63
C ASN A 133 -8.42 -15.23 4.19
N TRP A 134 -7.32 -15.91 3.86
CA TRP A 134 -7.34 -17.29 3.37
C TRP A 134 -7.89 -18.29 4.39
N GLN A 135 -7.65 -18.05 5.69
CA GLN A 135 -8.02 -18.96 6.77
C GLN A 135 -9.50 -18.88 7.07
N ASN A 136 -10.05 -17.67 7.13
CA ASN A 136 -11.46 -17.46 7.44
C ASN A 136 -12.35 -17.36 6.20
N LYS A 137 -11.76 -17.26 5.00
CA LYS A 137 -12.45 -17.04 3.71
C LYS A 137 -13.28 -15.75 3.71
N GLU A 138 -12.75 -14.72 4.34
CA GLU A 138 -13.39 -13.42 4.54
C GLU A 138 -12.74 -12.35 3.67
N TRP A 139 -13.55 -11.38 3.23
CA TRP A 139 -13.10 -10.22 2.51
C TRP A 139 -13.17 -8.97 3.37
N LEU A 140 -12.17 -8.11 3.23
CA LEU A 140 -12.21 -6.71 3.64
C LEU A 140 -12.15 -5.86 2.37
N VAL A 141 -13.22 -5.14 2.08
CA VAL A 141 -13.32 -4.30 0.88
C VAL A 141 -13.51 -2.84 1.29
N PRO A 142 -12.43 -2.03 1.27
CA PRO A 142 -12.54 -0.59 1.42
C PRO A 142 -12.92 0.08 0.09
N LEU A 143 -13.80 1.07 0.16
CA LEU A 143 -14.03 2.05 -0.91
C LEU A 143 -13.58 3.42 -0.42
N GLY A 144 -12.66 4.03 -1.17
CA GLY A 144 -12.09 5.32 -0.84
C GLY A 144 -12.31 6.33 -1.95
N PHE A 145 -12.43 7.60 -1.55
CA PHE A 145 -12.34 8.74 -2.44
C PHE A 145 -11.32 9.72 -1.87
N ARG A 146 -10.36 10.10 -2.71
CA ARG A 146 -9.31 11.06 -2.39
C ARG A 146 -9.37 12.23 -3.33
N LEU A 147 -9.30 13.44 -2.79
CA LEU A 147 -9.06 14.67 -3.53
C LEU A 147 -7.69 15.22 -3.09
N GLY A 148 -6.80 15.40 -4.04
CA GLY A 148 -5.45 15.90 -3.76
C GLY A 148 -4.97 16.92 -4.76
N ARG A 149 -3.89 17.61 -4.38
CA ARG A 149 -3.22 18.60 -5.23
C ARG A 149 -1.71 18.51 -5.07
N THR A 150 -1.02 18.67 -6.18
CA THR A 150 0.44 18.79 -6.18
C THR A 150 0.90 20.23 -6.39
N PHE A 151 1.96 20.61 -5.68
CA PHE A 151 2.58 21.94 -5.73
C PHE A 151 4.06 21.74 -5.98
N LYS A 152 4.64 22.53 -6.90
CA LYS A 152 6.08 22.55 -7.11
C LYS A 152 6.66 23.65 -6.26
N ASP A 153 7.75 23.37 -5.55
CA ASP A 153 8.50 24.41 -4.85
C ASP A 153 9.51 25.09 -5.80
N LYS A 154 10.20 26.11 -5.29
CA LYS A 154 11.21 26.88 -6.05
C LYS A 154 12.49 26.08 -6.33
N ARG A 155 12.70 24.95 -5.65
CA ARG A 155 13.90 24.11 -5.73
C ARG A 155 13.67 22.83 -6.53
N GLY A 156 12.54 22.73 -7.25
CA GLY A 156 12.20 21.57 -8.06
C GLY A 156 11.55 20.42 -7.29
N GLY A 157 11.36 20.54 -5.98
CA GLY A 157 10.62 19.59 -5.15
C GLY A 157 9.12 19.65 -5.40
N ILE A 158 8.42 18.58 -5.05
CA ILE A 158 6.97 18.45 -5.24
C ILE A 158 6.31 18.12 -3.91
N TRP A 159 5.43 19.00 -3.45
CA TRP A 159 4.47 18.71 -2.40
C TRP A 159 3.24 18.03 -2.99
N ASN A 160 2.72 17.03 -2.30
CA ASN A 160 1.42 16.42 -2.56
C ASN A 160 0.60 16.47 -1.27
N ALA A 161 -0.52 17.18 -1.28
CA ALA A 161 -1.45 17.25 -0.16
C ALA A 161 -2.80 16.69 -0.59
N TYR A 162 -3.44 15.90 0.28
CA TYR A 162 -4.75 15.32 -0.02
C TYR A 162 -5.60 15.12 1.23
N ALA A 163 -6.90 15.09 1.00
CA ALA A 163 -7.90 14.57 1.92
C ALA A 163 -8.53 13.31 1.30
N GLU A 164 -8.75 12.30 2.12
CA GLU A 164 -9.36 11.03 1.73
C GLU A 164 -10.46 10.68 2.74
N TYR A 165 -11.61 10.28 2.21
CA TYR A 165 -12.64 9.60 2.97
C TYR A 165 -12.73 8.16 2.47
N ARG A 166 -12.84 7.22 3.39
CA ARG A 166 -12.90 5.79 3.12
C ARG A 166 -13.96 5.14 3.99
N THR A 167 -14.70 4.23 3.41
CA THR A 167 -15.63 3.36 4.12
C THR A 167 -15.37 1.90 3.77
N ASN A 168 -15.49 0.99 4.74
CA ASN A 168 -15.44 -0.43 4.47
C ASN A 168 -16.84 -0.93 4.12
N VAL A 169 -17.02 -1.46 2.91
CA VAL A 169 -18.33 -1.96 2.43
C VAL A 169 -18.53 -3.44 2.67
N VAL A 170 -17.43 -4.20 2.79
CA VAL A 170 -17.43 -5.60 3.22
C VAL A 170 -16.40 -5.72 4.34
N TYR A 171 -16.85 -5.95 5.57
CA TYR A 171 -15.97 -6.10 6.74
C TYR A 171 -16.64 -6.72 7.98
N LYS A 172 -17.95 -7.00 7.96
CA LYS A 172 -18.68 -7.42 9.17
C LYS A 172 -18.16 -8.72 9.78
N ASP A 173 -17.75 -9.65 8.92
CA ASP A 173 -17.21 -10.94 9.34
C ASP A 173 -15.70 -10.87 9.57
N TRP A 174 -15.05 -9.77 9.21
CA TRP A 174 -13.60 -9.62 9.31
C TRP A 174 -13.13 -9.63 10.77
N GLN A 175 -12.40 -10.68 11.15
CA GLN A 175 -11.92 -10.86 12.52
C GLN A 175 -10.85 -9.83 12.98
N GLY A 176 -10.21 -9.13 12.04
CA GLY A 176 -9.19 -8.13 12.36
C GLY A 176 -9.79 -6.75 12.69
N ALA A 177 -8.95 -5.83 13.18
CA ALA A 177 -9.36 -4.44 13.37
C ALA A 177 -9.73 -3.80 12.02
N ALA A 178 -11.00 -3.43 11.86
CA ALA A 178 -11.52 -2.72 10.70
C ALA A 178 -12.44 -1.58 11.17
N ALA A 179 -12.01 -0.33 10.99
CA ALA A 179 -12.87 0.82 11.21
C ALA A 179 -13.94 0.92 10.11
N SER A 180 -15.16 1.32 10.45
CA SER A 180 -16.24 1.51 9.46
C SER A 180 -15.88 2.63 8.48
N ASP A 181 -15.46 3.77 9.02
CA ASP A 181 -15.24 5.02 8.32
C ASP A 181 -13.91 5.62 8.73
N ILE A 182 -13.16 6.13 7.75
CA ILE A 182 -11.80 6.58 7.95
C ILE A 182 -11.61 7.87 7.15
N VAL A 183 -11.23 8.93 7.86
CA VAL A 183 -10.81 10.21 7.27
C VAL A 183 -9.30 10.30 7.38
N ARG A 184 -8.62 10.61 6.28
CA ARG A 184 -7.17 10.81 6.24
C ARG A 184 -6.85 12.16 5.60
N ILE A 185 -5.98 12.91 6.26
CA ILE A 185 -5.35 14.10 5.71
C ILE A 185 -3.85 13.83 5.67
N SER A 186 -3.21 14.11 4.54
CA SER A 186 -1.79 13.81 4.35
C SER A 186 -1.11 14.90 3.53
N ALA A 187 0.15 15.17 3.88
CA ALA A 187 1.07 15.95 3.08
C ALA A 187 2.37 15.17 2.93
N SER A 188 2.86 15.04 1.69
CA SER A 188 4.13 14.38 1.38
C SER A 188 4.98 15.27 0.49
N TYR A 189 6.30 15.18 0.64
CA TYR A 189 7.26 15.93 -0.16
C TYR A 189 8.17 14.96 -0.92
N THR A 190 8.32 15.20 -2.21
CA THR A 190 9.26 14.51 -3.08
C THR A 190 10.40 15.47 -3.41
N PHE A 191 11.62 15.10 -3.04
CA PHE A 191 12.82 15.85 -3.39
C PHE A 191 12.99 15.87 -4.91
N GLY A 192 13.27 17.06 -5.46
CA GLY A 192 13.71 17.18 -6.84
C GLY A 192 15.15 16.70 -6.98
N ASN A 193 15.46 16.05 -8.09
CA ASN A 193 16.85 15.85 -8.49
C ASN A 193 17.32 17.16 -9.14
N ASN A 194 18.14 17.93 -8.44
CA ASN A 194 18.96 18.97 -9.07
C ASN A 194 20.14 18.33 -9.79
#